data_AF-A0ABC8LI47-F1
#
_entry.id   AF-A0ABC8LI47-F1
#
_cell.length_a   1.000
_cell.length_b   1.000
_cell.length_c   1.000
_cell.angle_alpha   90.00
_cell.angle_beta   90.00
_cell.angle_gamma   90.00
#
_symmetry.space_group_name_H-M   'P 1'
#
loop_
_entity.id
_entity.type
_entity.pdbx_description
1 polymer ?
#
loop_
_entity_poly.entity_id
_entity_poly.type
_entity_poly.pdbx_seq_one_letter_code
_entity_poly.pdbx_strand_id
1 'polypeptide(L)'
;MSFDLNSEEFSVNPLPEGFILDFGSTMVNYNGKVALVNYSAVELKYIGGFKICVRNEDSGQWELERVVIPDWKKTFRPNDSSSFVGTIGTGELVFTAPTWLGDGSEYVLYYKTGSSKLSGTFKLNEPEIGAYHYVRDCLNHFECLLRTTT
;
A
#
# COMPACT_ATOMS: atom_id res chain seq x y z
N MET A 1 -18.78 -25.91 5.58
CA MET A 1 -19.16 -24.81 6.50
C MET A 1 -19.85 -23.77 5.63
N SER A 2 -21.09 -23.37 5.95
CA SER A 2 -21.87 -22.40 5.18
C SER A 2 -22.27 -21.26 6.11
N PHE A 3 -22.06 -20.02 5.69
CA PHE A 3 -22.47 -18.83 6.42
C PHE A 3 -23.83 -18.40 5.87
N ASP A 4 -24.83 -18.30 6.74
CA ASP A 4 -26.13 -17.72 6.41
C ASP A 4 -26.08 -16.23 6.71
N LEU A 5 -26.12 -15.41 5.66
CA LEU A 5 -26.06 -13.94 5.75
C LEU A 5 -27.47 -13.31 5.64
N ASN A 6 -28.54 -14.12 5.58
CA ASN A 6 -29.89 -13.58 5.35
C ASN A 6 -30.43 -12.77 6.54
N SER A 7 -29.85 -12.94 7.74
CA SER A 7 -30.18 -12.15 8.93
C SER A 7 -29.20 -11.00 9.21
N GLU A 8 -28.20 -10.77 8.35
CA GLU A 8 -27.28 -9.66 8.52
C GLU A 8 -27.87 -8.35 7.98
N GLU A 9 -27.80 -7.31 8.79
CA GLU A 9 -28.10 -5.94 8.36
C GLU A 9 -26.82 -5.27 7.87
N PHE A 10 -26.81 -4.89 6.59
CA PHE A 10 -25.67 -4.21 5.98
C PHE A 10 -25.82 -2.70 6.11
N SER A 11 -24.90 -2.06 6.84
CA SER A 11 -24.77 -0.60 6.86
C SER A 11 -23.76 -0.14 5.82
N VAL A 12 -24.16 0.74 4.90
CA VAL A 12 -23.27 1.35 3.91
C VAL A 12 -22.68 2.64 4.49
N ASN A 13 -21.37 2.68 4.68
CA ASN A 13 -20.66 3.90 5.06
C ASN A 13 -20.14 4.60 3.79
N PRO A 14 -20.61 5.83 3.48
CA PRO A 14 -20.17 6.54 2.29
C PRO A 14 -18.69 6.90 2.40
N LEU A 15 -18.04 7.00 1.24
CA LEU A 15 -16.67 7.50 1.16
C LEU A 15 -16.66 9.03 1.21
N PRO A 16 -15.56 9.65 1.68
CA PRO A 16 -15.42 11.09 1.70
C PRO A 16 -15.51 11.68 0.29
N GLU A 17 -16.06 12.88 0.20
CA GLU A 17 -16.12 13.62 -1.06
C GLU A 17 -14.70 13.79 -1.66
N GLY A 18 -14.56 13.49 -2.95
CA GLY A 18 -13.28 13.58 -3.65
C GLY A 18 -12.39 12.33 -3.57
N PHE A 19 -12.86 11.24 -2.95
CA PHE A 19 -12.28 9.90 -3.12
C PHE A 19 -13.14 9.07 -4.07
N ILE A 20 -12.62 8.80 -5.27
CA ILE A 20 -13.30 8.03 -6.30
C ILE A 20 -12.75 6.59 -6.23
N LEU A 21 -13.63 5.61 -5.99
CA LEU A 21 -13.28 4.21 -6.21
C LEU A 21 -13.28 3.92 -7.70
N ASP A 22 -12.17 3.35 -8.17
CA ASP A 22 -11.99 2.88 -9.54
C ASP A 22 -11.29 1.51 -9.54
N PHE A 23 -11.14 0.87 -10.70
CA PHE A 23 -10.52 -0.46 -10.88
C PHE A 23 -9.10 -0.59 -10.30
N GLY A 24 -8.39 0.54 -10.12
CA GLY A 24 -7.07 0.59 -9.48
C GLY A 24 -7.08 0.66 -7.95
N SER A 25 -8.27 0.68 -7.32
CA SER A 25 -8.38 0.83 -5.87
C SER A 25 -8.00 -0.46 -5.17
N THR A 26 -7.20 -0.36 -4.11
CA THR A 26 -6.84 -1.50 -3.27
C THR A 26 -7.07 -1.20 -1.80
N MET A 27 -7.54 -2.22 -1.10
CA MET A 27 -7.55 -2.23 0.36
C MET A 27 -6.17 -2.65 0.88
N VAL A 28 -5.70 -1.96 1.90
CA VAL A 28 -4.36 -2.12 2.49
C VAL A 28 -4.44 -1.99 4.01
N ASN A 29 -3.47 -2.58 4.71
CA ASN A 29 -3.19 -2.26 6.10
C ASN A 29 -2.39 -0.95 6.19
N TYR A 30 -2.92 0.04 6.91
CA TYR A 30 -2.27 1.32 7.17
C TYR A 30 -2.27 1.62 8.67
N ASN A 31 -1.10 1.53 9.29
CA ASN A 31 -0.85 1.65 10.72
C ASN A 31 -1.82 0.80 11.57
N GLY A 32 -2.06 -0.44 11.15
CA GLY A 32 -2.97 -1.37 11.82
C GLY A 32 -4.45 -1.15 11.49
N LYS A 33 -4.79 -0.14 10.68
CA LYS A 33 -6.17 0.16 10.28
C LYS A 33 -6.42 -0.30 8.84
N VAL A 34 -7.68 -0.57 8.54
CA VAL A 34 -8.13 -0.79 7.15
C VAL A 34 -8.13 0.53 6.40
N ALA A 35 -7.50 0.55 5.23
CA ALA A 35 -7.49 1.72 4.37
C ALA A 35 -7.70 1.37 2.90
N LEU A 36 -8.25 2.32 2.15
CA LEU A 36 -8.41 2.28 0.70
C LEU A 36 -7.43 3.26 0.06
N VAL A 37 -6.68 2.79 -0.93
CA VAL A 37 -5.80 3.64 -1.73
C VAL A 37 -6.18 3.51 -3.20
N ASN A 38 -6.13 4.63 -3.93
CA ASN A 38 -6.34 4.65 -5.36
C ASN A 38 -5.23 5.46 -6.04
N TYR A 39 -4.79 5.04 -7.23
CA TYR A 39 -3.82 5.75 -8.06
C TYR A 39 -2.48 6.11 -7.39
N SER A 40 -2.05 5.35 -6.37
CA SER A 40 -0.83 5.68 -5.60
C SER A 40 0.42 5.79 -6.48
N ALA A 41 0.58 4.92 -7.46
CA ALA A 41 1.71 4.97 -8.39
C ALA A 41 1.73 6.24 -9.25
N VAL A 42 0.56 6.69 -9.73
CA VAL A 42 0.44 7.87 -10.58
C VAL A 42 0.65 9.14 -9.75
N GLU A 43 -0.04 9.26 -8.61
CA GLU A 43 0.09 10.44 -7.76
C GLU A 43 1.50 10.57 -7.17
N LEU A 44 2.11 9.46 -6.76
CA LEU A 44 3.50 9.43 -6.28
C LEU A 44 4.47 9.91 -7.36
N LYS A 45 4.29 9.46 -8.61
CA LYS A 45 5.15 9.81 -9.76
C LYS A 45 5.12 11.30 -10.13
N TYR A 46 4.02 12.02 -9.89
CA TYR A 46 3.92 13.42 -10.32
C TYR A 46 3.94 14.41 -9.16
N ILE A 47 3.39 14.02 -8.02
CA ILE A 47 3.10 14.93 -6.91
C ILE A 47 3.92 14.58 -5.65
N GLY A 48 4.44 13.35 -5.56
CA GLY A 48 5.25 12.93 -4.42
C GLY A 48 4.47 12.46 -3.21
N GLY A 49 3.26 12.02 -3.42
CA GLY A 49 2.37 11.57 -2.38
C GLY A 49 1.07 11.10 -3.00
N PHE A 50 0.22 10.51 -2.19
CA PHE A 50 -1.04 9.96 -2.65
C PHE A 50 -2.14 10.12 -1.61
N LYS A 51 -3.39 10.15 -2.05
CA LYS A 51 -4.56 10.11 -1.17
C LYS A 51 -4.83 8.70 -0.67
N ILE A 52 -5.27 8.61 0.58
CA ILE A 52 -5.71 7.36 1.21
C ILE A 52 -6.98 7.63 2.02
N CYS A 53 -7.93 6.70 2.01
CA CYS A 53 -9.11 6.74 2.88
C CYS A 53 -8.93 5.72 3.99
N VAL A 54 -8.81 6.17 5.23
CA VAL A 54 -8.60 5.31 6.39
C VAL A 54 -9.94 5.09 7.08
N ARG A 55 -10.25 3.84 7.42
CA ARG A 55 -11.46 3.52 8.18
C ARG A 55 -11.21 3.74 9.66
N ASN A 56 -12.07 4.55 10.27
CA ASN A 56 -12.17 4.65 11.72
C ASN A 56 -12.95 3.44 12.24
N GLU A 57 -12.33 2.60 13.05
CA GLU A 57 -12.95 1.35 13.53
C GLU A 57 -14.09 1.61 14.51
N ASP A 58 -13.97 2.65 15.33
CA ASP A 58 -14.97 2.99 16.36
C ASP A 58 -16.25 3.57 15.74
N SER A 59 -16.10 4.47 14.76
CA SER A 59 -17.24 5.16 14.13
C SER A 59 -17.71 4.49 12.84
N GLY A 60 -16.90 3.59 12.26
CA GLY A 60 -17.12 3.00 10.94
C GLY A 60 -16.96 3.96 9.76
N GLN A 61 -16.69 5.25 10.03
CA GLN A 61 -16.56 6.29 9.01
C GLN A 61 -15.20 6.22 8.31
N TRP A 62 -15.15 6.73 7.09
CA TRP A 62 -13.93 6.87 6.32
C TRP A 62 -13.40 8.29 6.42
N GLU A 63 -12.09 8.43 6.60
CA GLU A 63 -11.42 9.72 6.70
C GLU A 63 -10.39 9.83 5.57
N LEU A 64 -10.43 10.95 4.82
CA LEU A 64 -9.51 11.20 3.73
C LEU A 64 -8.21 11.80 4.26
N GLU A 65 -7.11 11.11 4.04
CA GLU A 65 -5.77 11.54 4.37
C GLU A 65 -4.89 11.68 3.12
N ARG A 66 -3.77 12.40 3.25
CA ARG A 66 -2.74 12.49 2.23
C ARG A 66 -1.42 12.03 2.79
N VAL A 67 -0.85 10.99 2.18
CA VAL A 67 0.51 10.53 2.47
C VAL A 67 1.46 11.34 1.60
N VAL A 68 2.40 12.04 2.22
CA VAL A 68 3.43 12.82 1.53
C VAL A 68 4.78 12.14 1.73
N ILE A 69 5.53 11.99 0.64
CA ILE A 69 6.86 11.39 0.64
C ILE A 69 7.90 12.49 0.40
N PRO A 70 8.64 12.91 1.44
CA PRO A 70 9.69 13.92 1.30
C PRO A 70 10.78 13.44 0.33
N ASP A 71 11.32 14.34 -0.50
CA ASP A 71 12.39 14.01 -1.46
C ASP A 71 12.12 12.78 -2.35
N TRP A 72 10.85 12.47 -2.62
CA TRP A 72 10.46 11.27 -3.36
C TRP A 72 11.21 11.10 -4.68
N LYS A 73 11.57 12.18 -5.39
CA LYS A 73 12.35 12.14 -6.65
C LYS A 73 13.76 11.57 -6.50
N LYS A 74 14.33 11.59 -5.30
CA LYS A 74 15.64 10.96 -5.01
C LYS A 74 15.49 9.45 -4.84
N THR A 75 14.32 9.02 -4.39
CA THR A 75 13.98 7.62 -4.21
C THR A 75 13.40 7.13 -5.53
N PHE A 76 12.16 7.48 -5.84
CA PHE A 76 11.39 7.02 -6.99
C PHE A 76 11.84 7.67 -8.30
N ARG A 77 12.19 6.86 -9.29
CA ARG A 77 12.56 7.34 -10.62
C ARG A 77 11.30 7.74 -11.39
N PRO A 78 11.43 8.67 -12.36
CA PRO A 78 10.29 9.14 -13.16
C PRO A 78 9.53 8.05 -13.94
N ASN A 79 10.14 6.89 -14.17
CA ASN A 79 9.54 5.78 -14.92
C ASN A 79 9.15 4.59 -14.04
N ASP A 80 9.30 4.70 -12.72
CA ASP A 80 8.93 3.61 -11.82
C ASP A 80 7.42 3.62 -11.60
N SER A 81 6.76 2.49 -11.82
CA SER A 81 5.35 2.31 -11.45
C SER A 81 5.24 1.75 -10.04
N SER A 82 5.91 2.40 -9.09
CA SER A 82 5.93 1.95 -7.70
C SER A 82 4.57 2.16 -7.04
N SER A 83 3.99 1.11 -6.47
CA SER A 83 2.64 1.17 -5.89
C SER A 83 2.70 0.98 -4.38
N PHE A 84 1.97 1.82 -3.64
CA PHE A 84 1.81 1.64 -2.20
C PHE A 84 0.99 0.39 -1.90
N VAL A 85 1.47 -0.44 -0.98
CA VAL A 85 0.82 -1.71 -0.61
C VAL A 85 0.46 -1.82 0.87
N GLY A 86 0.88 -0.87 1.70
CA GLY A 86 0.51 -0.82 3.11
C GLY A 86 1.67 -0.41 4.02
N THR A 87 1.52 -0.69 5.31
CA THR A 87 2.53 -0.47 6.34
C THR A 87 2.82 -1.74 7.11
N ILE A 88 4.01 -1.82 7.67
CA ILE A 88 4.39 -2.87 8.64
C ILE A 88 4.33 -2.34 10.08
N GLY A 89 4.46 -3.21 11.08
CA GLY A 89 4.33 -2.86 12.50
C GLY A 89 5.28 -1.77 13.02
N THR A 90 6.34 -1.44 12.28
CA THR A 90 7.23 -0.30 12.57
C THR A 90 6.67 1.06 12.13
N GLY A 91 5.53 1.08 11.42
CA GLY A 91 4.97 2.27 10.77
C GLY A 91 5.69 2.69 9.49
N GLU A 92 6.57 1.84 8.96
CA GLU A 92 7.23 2.06 7.67
C GLU A 92 6.24 1.82 6.52
N LEU A 93 6.24 2.72 5.54
CA LEU A 93 5.46 2.59 4.33
C LEU A 93 6.12 1.56 3.41
N VAL A 94 5.32 0.72 2.78
CA VAL A 94 5.79 -0.33 1.88
C VAL A 94 5.29 -0.08 0.47
N PHE A 95 6.21 -0.19 -0.49
CA PHE A 95 5.92 -0.04 -1.91
C PHE A 95 6.42 -1.25 -2.68
N THR A 96 5.66 -1.67 -3.68
CA THR A 96 6.18 -2.54 -4.75
C THR A 96 6.84 -1.66 -5.79
N ALA A 97 7.97 -2.09 -6.35
CA ALA A 97 8.73 -1.36 -7.35
C ALA A 97 9.16 -2.31 -8.48
N PRO A 98 8.36 -2.42 -9.56
CA PRO A 98 8.80 -3.10 -10.77
C PRO A 98 10.07 -2.46 -11.25
N THR A 99 11.09 -3.27 -11.50
CA THR A 99 12.25 -2.88 -12.30
C THR A 99 13.02 -1.65 -11.80
N TRP A 100 12.99 -1.39 -10.49
CA TRP A 100 13.69 -0.27 -9.83
C TRP A 100 15.16 -0.10 -10.25
N LEU A 101 15.88 -1.22 -10.37
CA LEU A 101 17.29 -1.25 -10.75
C LEU A 101 17.51 -1.45 -12.26
N GLY A 102 16.45 -1.54 -13.05
CA GLY A 102 16.51 -1.80 -14.50
C GLY A 102 16.97 -3.23 -14.85
N ASP A 103 17.11 -4.11 -13.86
CA ASP A 103 17.57 -5.49 -14.00
C ASP A 103 16.42 -6.49 -14.22
N GLY A 104 15.21 -5.99 -14.49
CA GLY A 104 14.01 -6.80 -14.64
C GLY A 104 13.49 -7.42 -13.33
N SER A 105 14.15 -7.18 -12.20
CA SER A 105 13.74 -7.75 -10.92
C SER A 105 12.68 -6.88 -10.23
N GLU A 106 11.84 -7.52 -9.42
CA GLU A 106 10.85 -6.85 -8.59
C GLU A 106 11.40 -6.61 -7.19
N TYR A 107 11.12 -5.42 -6.65
CA TYR A 107 11.58 -5.01 -5.33
C TYR A 107 10.41 -4.59 -4.44
N VAL A 108 10.58 -4.83 -3.15
CA VAL A 108 9.81 -4.20 -2.09
C VAL A 108 10.67 -3.11 -1.47
N LEU A 109 10.13 -1.90 -1.39
CA LEU A 109 10.79 -0.73 -0.82
C LEU A 109 10.16 -0.40 0.53
N TYR A 110 11.00 -0.21 1.54
CA TYR A 110 10.60 0.23 2.86
C TYR A 110 10.99 1.69 3.06
N TYR A 111 10.03 2.50 3.45
CA TYR A 111 10.20 3.93 3.59
C TYR A 111 9.81 4.38 5.01
N LYS A 112 10.73 5.04 5.70
CA LYS A 112 10.49 5.48 7.07
C LYS A 112 9.68 6.77 7.09
N THR A 113 8.48 6.71 7.66
CA THR A 113 7.57 7.85 7.83
C THR A 113 8.24 9.00 8.58
N GLY A 114 8.04 10.23 8.11
CA GLY A 114 8.65 11.44 8.67
C GLY A 114 10.13 11.64 8.32
N SER A 115 10.73 10.76 7.52
CA SER A 115 12.08 10.93 6.99
C SER A 115 12.08 11.04 5.46
N SER A 116 13.14 11.60 4.88
CA SER A 116 13.41 11.60 3.44
C SER A 116 14.16 10.34 2.97
N LYS A 117 14.15 9.25 3.75
CA LYS A 117 15.06 8.13 3.57
C LYS A 117 14.34 6.80 3.41
N LEU A 118 14.75 6.10 2.35
CA LEU A 118 14.56 4.66 2.20
C LEU A 118 15.26 3.95 3.36
N SER A 119 14.53 3.09 4.06
CA SER A 119 15.04 2.33 5.20
C SER A 119 15.52 0.93 4.80
N GLY A 120 15.04 0.41 3.67
CA GLY A 120 15.52 -0.85 3.12
C GLY A 120 14.91 -1.19 1.77
N THR A 121 15.52 -2.14 1.09
CA THR A 121 14.99 -2.79 -0.10
C THR A 121 15.04 -4.30 0.07
N PHE A 122 14.07 -4.99 -0.48
CA PHE A 122 14.04 -6.44 -0.53
C PHE A 122 13.79 -6.88 -1.97
N LYS A 123 14.72 -7.66 -2.52
CA LYS A 123 14.58 -8.21 -3.87
C LYS A 123 13.70 -9.47 -3.79
N LEU A 124 12.67 -9.53 -4.62
CA LEU A 124 11.85 -10.73 -4.73
C LEU A 124 12.64 -11.76 -5.57
N ASN A 125 13.12 -12.81 -4.90
CA ASN A 125 13.89 -13.87 -5.52
C ASN A 125 12.92 -14.90 -6.12
N GLU A 126 12.32 -14.56 -7.26
CA GLU A 126 11.92 -15.44 -8.38
C GLU A 126 10.89 -14.72 -9.27
N PRO A 127 11.01 -14.82 -10.60
CA PRO A 127 10.07 -14.23 -11.55
C PRO A 127 8.85 -15.15 -11.72
N GLU A 128 8.29 -15.67 -10.62
CA GLU A 128 6.99 -16.31 -10.71
C GLU A 128 5.94 -15.22 -10.92
N ILE A 129 5.24 -15.34 -12.04
CA ILE A 129 4.12 -14.50 -12.45
C ILE A 129 3.21 -14.28 -11.23
N GLY A 130 3.20 -13.06 -10.68
CA GLY A 130 2.32 -12.71 -9.57
C GLY A 130 2.99 -12.30 -8.26
N ALA A 131 4.30 -12.03 -8.22
CA ALA A 131 4.98 -11.45 -7.06
C ALA A 131 4.32 -10.14 -6.54
N TYR A 132 3.70 -9.32 -7.41
CA TYR A 132 2.79 -8.23 -7.02
C TYR A 132 1.62 -8.66 -6.14
N HIS A 133 0.95 -9.74 -6.55
CA HIS A 133 -0.20 -10.29 -5.82
C HIS A 133 0.28 -10.89 -4.50
N TYR A 134 1.43 -11.57 -4.51
CA TYR A 134 2.03 -12.16 -3.32
C TYR A 134 2.32 -11.12 -2.23
N VAL A 135 3.01 -10.01 -2.55
CA VAL A 135 3.32 -8.96 -1.55
C VAL A 135 2.06 -8.31 -0.99
N ARG A 136 1.06 -8.08 -1.85
CA ARG A 136 -0.23 -7.50 -1.45
C ARG A 136 -1.02 -8.43 -0.53
N ASP A 137 -1.08 -9.72 -0.86
CA ASP A 137 -1.78 -10.72 -0.05
C ASP A 137 -1.04 -10.96 1.27
N CYS A 138 0.29 -11.00 1.24
CA CYS A 138 1.13 -11.11 2.42
C CYS A 138 0.95 -9.94 3.39
N LEU A 139 0.97 -8.68 2.95
CA LEU A 139 0.78 -7.53 3.83
C LEU A 139 -0.66 -7.39 4.35
N ASN A 140 -1.64 -7.93 3.62
CA ASN A 140 -3.03 -7.91 4.04
C ASN A 140 -3.38 -9.07 4.99
N HIS A 141 -2.62 -10.17 5.02
CA HIS A 141 -2.99 -11.39 5.77
C HIS A 141 -1.93 -11.89 6.76
N PHE A 142 -0.68 -11.47 6.62
CA PHE A 142 0.41 -11.84 7.52
C PHE A 142 1.11 -10.57 7.98
N GLU A 143 1.41 -10.45 9.28
CA GLU A 143 2.49 -9.56 9.70
C GLU A 143 3.77 -10.07 9.03
N CYS A 144 4.08 -9.54 7.85
CA CYS A 144 4.92 -10.28 6.93
C CYS A 144 6.37 -10.31 7.43
N LEU A 145 6.84 -11.54 7.67
CA LEU A 145 8.18 -11.98 8.08
C LEU A 145 9.27 -11.69 7.01
N LEU A 146 9.14 -10.66 6.17
CA LEU A 146 10.08 -10.33 5.10
C LEU A 146 11.48 -9.89 5.59
N ARG A 147 11.71 -9.85 6.91
CA ARG A 147 13.04 -9.67 7.52
C ARG A 147 13.66 -10.93 8.08
N THR A 148 12.99 -12.09 8.08
CA THR A 148 13.56 -13.33 8.64
C THR A 148 14.19 -14.21 7.58
N THR A 149 15.27 -13.72 6.97
CA THR A 149 16.32 -14.58 6.40
C THR A 149 17.63 -13.80 6.42
N THR A 150 18.39 -13.99 7.49
CA THR A 150 19.83 -13.71 7.59
C THR A 150 20.64 -14.63 6.70
#